data_AF-Q1GG54-F1
#
_entry.id   AF-Q1GG54-F1
#
_cell.length_a   1.000
_cell.length_b   1.000
_cell.length_c   1.000
_cell.angle_alpha   90.00
_cell.angle_beta   90.00
_cell.angle_gamma   90.00
#
_symmetry.space_group_name_H-M   'P 1'
#
loop_
_entity.id
_entity.type
_entity.pdbx_description
1 polymer ?
#
loop_
_entity_poly.entity_id
_entity_poly.type
_entity_poly.pdbx_seq_one_letter_code
_entity_poly.pdbx_strand_id
1 'polypeptide(L)'
;MTQDSDALQADFENEEVIAPMDDGPPPQKPRGPIGKSGAGAGRAGRGGKQGSGKPSSILPEGFPVQPLGMSAGKYYFLNARGERIDLTAGALSQRANLVSLLAGSTTPKRHLKDIAPPDARKDTDFNPANAADKLMQACAEMPLYDPSKPVRHFGTWRGGSVHPVVHLGETVETSSEEEVVGRMIGSDLYPAVPTLGLPDGVAATAEEMNIIRMALRDGWNWVSPDAVDLVIGWIGQAALGQYPRWRSHMWIRGRSGAGKTTLLEVISSLLGGMSTGVKSSGSSASIRQTTNRMAIARIFDEAEGTGTGDIEDVIALFRLMSDAHGARVERGTSDHTGIRFEIYGAGLLGSIIPGSMTPQDRSRFVVVPLKVREKSSDPAHDAVELDKLERRAKELGPRVWRRMLSLASQRWDSTFRVYNSLVQSLGAQARAGDTVGALLAGWDLMLFERPLVDPETNQADPKRMERALAMALPLVEETREAEEEGEGERLLTWIFGAMIHKDHGGMISVSELIQTIQEFQDVKSGEYQNKLLARLGLRVMPGERGQRDLFVANGENPQLNKALANTRWRGGGHRAALDTMPEVAPAPKPVRVDGRPKRGLVVPARFLPGYIKETASNEGEDGI
;
A
#
# COMPACT_ATOMS: atom_id res chain seq x y z
N MET A 1 -29.24 -54.22 18.85
CA MET A 1 -28.53 -54.57 20.10
C MET A 1 -27.41 -53.55 20.24
N THR A 2 -27.68 -52.37 20.84
CA THR A 2 -27.53 -52.08 22.31
C THR A 2 -26.10 -52.39 22.77
N GLN A 3 -25.33 -51.55 23.45
CA GLN A 3 -25.43 -50.26 24.17
C GLN A 3 -23.93 -49.95 24.48
N ASP A 4 -23.40 -48.73 24.54
CA ASP A 4 -23.64 -47.76 25.61
C ASP A 4 -23.28 -46.34 25.16
N SER A 5 -24.19 -45.45 25.51
CA SER A 5 -24.06 -44.01 25.66
C SER A 5 -23.96 -43.68 27.16
N ASP A 6 -23.48 -42.47 27.44
CA ASP A 6 -23.63 -41.70 28.70
C ASP A 6 -22.53 -41.83 29.78
N ALA A 7 -21.77 -40.74 29.89
CA ALA A 7 -21.38 -40.00 31.11
C ALA A 7 -20.02 -39.28 30.84
N LEU A 8 -19.81 -37.99 31.10
CA LEU A 8 -20.55 -36.98 31.84
C LEU A 8 -19.99 -35.59 31.44
N GLN A 9 -20.90 -34.65 31.22
CA GLN A 9 -20.67 -33.20 31.26
C GLN A 9 -20.22 -32.76 32.66
N ALA A 10 -19.22 -31.89 32.74
CA ALA A 10 -19.11 -30.80 33.71
C ALA A 10 -17.91 -29.91 33.34
N ASP A 11 -17.99 -28.62 33.67
CA ASP A 11 -16.94 -27.59 33.62
C ASP A 11 -16.88 -26.70 32.36
N PHE A 12 -17.99 -25.98 32.13
CA PHE A 12 -18.01 -24.71 31.39
C PHE A 12 -18.75 -23.65 32.24
N GLU A 13 -18.13 -23.18 33.32
CA GLU A 13 -18.49 -21.90 33.96
C GLU A 13 -17.21 -21.30 34.57
N ASN A 14 -16.60 -20.33 33.87
CA ASN A 14 -15.86 -19.17 34.42
C ASN A 14 -15.16 -18.43 33.27
N GLU A 15 -15.93 -17.74 32.42
CA GLU A 15 -15.41 -16.60 31.68
C GLU A 15 -15.62 -15.35 32.55
N GLU A 16 -14.52 -14.83 33.10
CA GLU A 16 -14.47 -13.49 33.67
C GLU A 16 -14.88 -12.46 32.61
N VAL A 17 -16.05 -11.87 32.81
CA VAL A 17 -16.51 -10.68 32.10
C VAL A 17 -15.55 -9.52 32.43
N ILE A 18 -14.61 -9.25 31.54
CA ILE A 18 -13.84 -8.00 31.57
C ILE A 18 -14.78 -6.87 31.16
N ALA A 19 -15.31 -6.16 32.15
CA ALA A 19 -16.03 -4.91 31.97
C ALA A 19 -15.14 -3.85 31.31
N PRO A 20 -15.66 -3.02 30.39
CA PRO A 20 -14.93 -1.86 29.89
C PRO A 20 -14.73 -0.86 31.03
N MET A 21 -13.47 -0.52 31.31
CA MET A 21 -13.10 0.49 32.28
C MET A 21 -13.57 1.88 31.85
N ASP A 22 -14.48 2.37 32.69
CA ASP A 22 -14.83 3.73 33.13
C ASP A 22 -14.29 4.98 32.41
N ASP A 23 -15.22 5.93 32.38
CA ASP A 23 -15.26 7.21 31.69
C ASP A 23 -14.17 8.19 32.16
N GLY A 24 -13.49 8.79 31.19
CA GLY A 24 -12.66 9.97 31.41
C GLY A 24 -13.48 11.13 31.99
N PRO A 25 -12.87 11.99 32.83
CA PRO A 25 -13.58 13.05 33.53
C PRO A 25 -14.22 14.04 32.53
N PRO A 26 -15.43 14.55 32.81
CA PRO A 26 -16.14 15.42 31.90
C PRO A 26 -15.38 16.74 31.67
N PRO A 27 -15.43 17.31 30.45
CA PRO A 27 -14.71 18.54 30.12
C PRO A 27 -15.22 19.71 30.97
N GLN A 28 -14.27 20.41 31.61
CA GLN A 28 -14.52 21.61 32.39
C GLN A 28 -15.12 22.71 31.50
N LYS A 29 -16.24 23.28 31.96
CA LYS A 29 -16.89 24.44 31.33
C LYS A 29 -15.89 25.59 31.14
N PRO A 30 -15.86 26.25 29.96
CA PRO A 30 -15.03 27.42 29.77
C PRO A 30 -15.47 28.54 30.72
N ARG A 31 -14.49 29.11 31.42
CA ARG A 31 -14.63 30.29 32.28
C ARG A 31 -15.23 31.44 31.46
N GLY A 32 -16.36 31.96 31.93
CA GLY A 32 -16.97 33.16 31.37
C GLY A 32 -16.03 34.37 31.46
N PRO A 33 -16.16 35.35 30.55
CA PRO A 33 -15.34 36.55 30.59
C PRO A 33 -15.72 37.44 31.79
N ILE A 34 -14.68 37.82 32.54
CA ILE A 34 -14.68 38.89 33.53
C ILE A 34 -14.54 40.22 32.77
N GLY A 35 -15.34 41.23 33.12
CA GLY A 35 -14.93 42.62 32.90
C GLY A 35 -16.01 43.56 32.37
N LYS A 36 -16.47 44.45 33.25
CA LYS A 36 -17.48 45.48 33.06
C LYS A 36 -16.99 46.68 32.21
N SER A 37 -17.87 47.21 31.37
CA SER A 37 -18.15 48.64 31.14
C SER A 37 -19.51 48.66 30.42
N GLY A 38 -20.45 49.58 30.54
CA GLY A 38 -20.60 50.90 31.10
C GLY A 38 -21.97 51.37 30.59
N ALA A 39 -22.67 52.21 31.35
CA ALA A 39 -24.11 52.43 31.28
C ALA A 39 -24.64 53.07 29.98
N GLY A 40 -25.93 52.82 29.69
CA GLY A 40 -26.72 53.54 28.69
C GLY A 40 -28.19 53.11 28.70
N ALA A 41 -28.99 53.67 29.62
CA ALA A 41 -30.44 53.48 29.68
C ALA A 41 -31.16 54.28 28.57
N GLY A 42 -32.13 53.66 27.88
CA GLY A 42 -32.92 54.35 26.85
C GLY A 42 -34.13 53.58 26.33
N ARG A 43 -35.25 53.69 27.06
CA ARG A 43 -36.67 53.62 26.66
C ARG A 43 -37.25 52.46 25.84
N ALA A 44 -38.32 51.91 26.41
CA ALA A 44 -39.26 50.95 25.85
C ALA A 44 -40.05 51.45 24.63
N GLY A 45 -40.38 50.52 23.72
CA GLY A 45 -41.32 50.74 22.62
C GLY A 45 -41.67 49.50 21.80
N ARG A 46 -42.79 48.86 22.19
CA ARG A 46 -43.80 48.13 21.37
C ARG A 46 -43.44 46.84 20.61
N GLY A 47 -44.19 45.80 20.97
CA GLY A 47 -44.24 44.44 20.42
C GLY A 47 -44.36 44.31 18.90
N GLY A 48 -43.78 43.22 18.41
CA GLY A 48 -43.92 42.69 17.07
C GLY A 48 -43.59 41.20 17.09
N LYS A 49 -44.63 40.38 16.88
CA LYS A 49 -44.70 38.93 16.63
C LYS A 49 -43.36 38.15 16.55
N GLN A 50 -43.22 37.20 17.47
CA GLN A 50 -42.34 36.04 17.32
C GLN A 50 -42.73 35.26 16.06
N GLY A 51 -41.89 35.36 15.03
CA GLY A 51 -41.81 34.36 13.97
C GLY A 51 -40.77 33.32 14.39
N SER A 52 -41.20 32.07 14.53
CA SER A 52 -40.35 30.90 14.71
C SER A 52 -39.47 30.70 13.46
N GLY A 53 -38.35 31.42 13.38
CA GLY A 53 -37.36 31.25 12.31
C GLY A 53 -36.36 30.17 12.70
N LYS A 54 -36.35 29.05 11.97
CA LYS A 54 -35.12 28.27 11.81
C LYS A 54 -34.00 29.25 11.39
N PRO A 55 -32.76 29.13 11.89
CA PRO A 55 -31.68 29.99 11.42
C PRO A 55 -31.56 29.85 9.91
N SER A 56 -31.81 30.95 9.18
CA SER A 56 -31.60 30.99 7.74
C SER A 56 -30.11 30.78 7.49
N SER A 57 -29.74 29.72 6.79
CA SER A 57 -28.38 29.57 6.26
C SER A 57 -28.02 30.82 5.46
N ILE A 58 -26.79 31.33 5.62
CA ILE A 58 -26.32 32.55 4.92
C ILE A 58 -26.49 32.44 3.40
N LEU A 59 -26.37 31.23 2.87
CA LEU A 59 -26.63 30.90 1.48
C LEU A 59 -28.04 30.28 1.33
N PRO A 60 -28.76 30.59 0.24
CA PRO A 60 -30.02 29.93 -0.09
C PRO A 60 -29.88 28.41 -0.14
N GLU A 61 -30.96 27.69 0.17
CA GLU A 61 -31.01 26.25 -0.02
C GLU A 61 -30.76 25.89 -1.49
N GLY A 62 -29.91 24.89 -1.74
CA GLY A 62 -29.52 24.50 -3.09
C GLY A 62 -28.60 25.49 -3.81
N PHE A 63 -27.95 26.43 -3.11
CA PHE A 63 -26.94 27.29 -3.72
C PHE A 63 -25.83 26.44 -4.37
N PRO A 64 -25.43 26.70 -5.64
CA PRO A 64 -24.54 25.78 -6.36
C PRO A 64 -23.12 25.65 -5.79
N VAL A 65 -22.66 26.61 -4.99
CA VAL A 65 -21.34 26.57 -4.33
C VAL A 65 -21.50 26.01 -2.93
N GLN A 66 -20.71 24.98 -2.61
CA GLN A 66 -20.70 24.39 -1.28
C GLN A 66 -19.52 24.96 -0.47
N PRO A 67 -19.77 25.68 0.64
CA PRO A 67 -18.69 26.10 1.55
C PRO A 67 -18.12 24.89 2.29
N LEU A 68 -16.80 24.82 2.41
CA LEU A 68 -16.10 23.75 3.13
C LEU A 68 -15.47 24.23 4.45
N GLY A 69 -15.33 25.55 4.62
CA GLY A 69 -14.72 26.17 5.80
C GLY A 69 -13.57 27.11 5.45
N MET A 70 -12.83 27.54 6.47
CA MET A 70 -11.65 28.40 6.32
C MET A 70 -10.47 27.91 7.16
N SER A 71 -9.26 28.21 6.70
CA SER A 71 -8.01 27.89 7.40
C SER A 71 -6.86 28.76 6.88
N ALA A 72 -5.97 29.21 7.77
CA ALA A 72 -4.77 29.98 7.44
C ALA A 72 -5.00 31.16 6.45
N GLY A 73 -6.11 31.90 6.61
CA GLY A 73 -6.45 33.05 5.77
C GLY A 73 -7.01 32.70 4.37
N LYS A 74 -7.30 31.41 4.13
CA LYS A 74 -7.96 30.91 2.91
C LYS A 74 -9.35 30.39 3.21
N TYR A 75 -10.23 30.53 2.22
CA TYR A 75 -11.60 30.03 2.21
C TYR A 75 -11.70 28.90 1.18
N TYR A 76 -12.31 27.79 1.57
CA TYR A 76 -12.39 26.58 0.77
C TYR A 76 -13.83 26.33 0.34
N PHE A 77 -14.00 26.02 -0.95
CA PHE A 77 -15.31 25.79 -1.57
C PHE A 77 -15.25 24.57 -2.49
N LEU A 78 -16.43 24.02 -2.78
CA LEU A 78 -16.69 23.36 -4.04
C LEU A 78 -17.42 24.32 -4.96
N ASN A 79 -16.92 24.47 -6.18
CA ASN A 79 -17.61 25.26 -7.20
C ASN A 79 -18.89 24.57 -7.68
N ALA A 80 -19.64 25.20 -8.58
CA ALA A 80 -20.88 24.65 -9.12
C ALA A 80 -20.74 23.30 -9.85
N ARG A 81 -19.54 22.90 -10.28
CA ARG A 81 -19.26 21.56 -10.84
C ARG A 81 -18.83 20.55 -9.78
N GLY A 82 -18.52 21.01 -8.57
CA GLY A 82 -18.01 20.18 -7.47
C GLY A 82 -16.48 20.15 -7.37
N GLU A 83 -15.75 20.98 -8.11
CA GLU A 83 -14.29 21.06 -8.03
C GLU A 83 -13.88 21.83 -6.76
N ARG A 84 -12.80 21.40 -6.10
CA ARG A 84 -12.28 22.07 -4.91
C ARG A 84 -11.50 23.32 -5.30
N ILE A 85 -11.91 24.48 -4.76
CA ILE A 85 -11.25 25.77 -4.97
C ILE A 85 -10.90 26.40 -3.62
N ASP A 86 -9.69 26.96 -3.49
CA ASP A 86 -9.31 27.81 -2.38
C ASP A 86 -9.05 29.25 -2.84
N LEU A 87 -9.60 30.22 -2.11
CA LEU A 87 -9.46 31.65 -2.40
C LEU A 87 -9.07 32.41 -1.12
N THR A 88 -8.24 33.45 -1.27
CA THR A 88 -8.00 34.42 -0.20
C THR A 88 -9.14 35.46 -0.16
N ALA A 89 -9.26 36.20 0.94
CA ALA A 89 -10.21 37.32 1.02
C ALA A 89 -10.03 38.33 -0.14
N GLY A 90 -8.77 38.63 -0.50
CA GLY A 90 -8.45 39.49 -1.63
C GLY A 90 -8.92 38.90 -2.97
N ALA A 91 -8.75 37.60 -3.18
CA ALA A 91 -9.23 36.94 -4.39
C ALA A 91 -10.76 36.90 -4.47
N LEU A 92 -11.46 36.70 -3.35
CA LEU A 92 -12.93 36.75 -3.28
C LEU A 92 -13.51 38.13 -3.59
N SER A 93 -12.76 39.21 -3.32
CA SER A 93 -13.20 40.57 -3.69
C SER A 93 -13.27 40.82 -5.21
N GLN A 94 -12.66 39.93 -6.02
CA GLN A 94 -12.65 40.06 -7.47
C GLN A 94 -13.89 39.43 -8.10
N ARG A 95 -14.66 40.25 -8.84
CA ARG A 95 -15.88 39.84 -9.55
C ARG A 95 -15.68 38.59 -10.42
N ALA A 96 -14.55 38.46 -11.10
CA ALA A 96 -14.25 37.31 -11.97
C ALA A 96 -14.16 35.98 -11.19
N ASN A 97 -13.57 35.99 -9.99
CA ASN A 97 -13.46 34.80 -9.15
C ASN A 97 -14.81 34.40 -8.55
N LEU A 98 -15.67 35.35 -8.21
CA LEU A 98 -17.04 35.06 -7.76
C LEU A 98 -17.88 34.39 -8.86
N VAL A 99 -17.73 34.85 -10.10
CA VAL A 99 -18.40 34.23 -11.25
C VAL A 99 -17.80 32.86 -11.56
N SER A 100 -16.47 32.67 -11.42
CA SER A 100 -15.82 31.38 -11.68
C SER A 100 -16.20 30.29 -10.68
N LEU A 101 -16.51 30.63 -9.42
CA LEU A 101 -17.11 29.70 -8.45
C LEU A 101 -18.44 29.10 -8.96
N LEU A 102 -19.13 29.80 -9.85
CA LEU A 102 -20.37 29.34 -10.47
C LEU A 102 -20.19 28.88 -11.92
N ALA A 103 -18.95 28.70 -12.39
CA ALA A 103 -18.70 28.07 -13.68
C ALA A 103 -19.35 26.68 -13.70
N GLY A 104 -20.23 26.43 -14.68
CA GLY A 104 -21.08 25.24 -14.76
C GLY A 104 -22.57 25.49 -14.44
N SER A 105 -22.91 26.57 -13.74
CA SER A 105 -24.31 27.03 -13.64
C SER A 105 -24.76 27.71 -14.94
N THR A 106 -26.01 27.49 -15.34
CA THR A 106 -26.63 28.19 -16.48
C THR A 106 -26.97 29.66 -16.15
N THR A 107 -27.00 30.04 -14.87
CA THR A 107 -27.36 31.41 -14.43
C THR A 107 -26.46 31.95 -13.32
N PRO A 108 -25.13 32.02 -13.51
CA PRO A 108 -24.17 32.35 -12.43
C PRO A 108 -24.43 33.72 -11.80
N LYS A 109 -24.72 34.74 -12.61
CA LYS A 109 -25.01 36.09 -12.12
C LYS A 109 -26.32 36.17 -11.32
N ARG A 110 -27.30 35.31 -11.62
CA ARG A 110 -28.58 35.28 -10.91
C ARG A 110 -28.39 34.79 -9.49
N HIS A 111 -27.69 33.68 -9.31
CA HIS A 111 -27.35 33.18 -7.96
C HIS A 111 -26.59 34.22 -7.14
N LEU A 112 -25.61 34.92 -7.74
CA LEU A 112 -24.88 35.99 -7.05
C LEU A 112 -25.77 37.18 -6.71
N LYS A 113 -26.74 37.53 -7.55
CA LYS A 113 -27.74 38.56 -7.27
C LYS A 113 -28.67 38.16 -6.13
N ASP A 114 -29.03 36.88 -6.01
CA ASP A 114 -29.92 36.38 -4.95
C ASP A 114 -29.29 36.56 -3.56
N ILE A 115 -27.96 36.42 -3.47
CA ILE A 115 -27.23 36.69 -2.22
C ILE A 115 -26.81 38.16 -2.09
N ALA A 116 -26.49 38.84 -3.18
CA ALA A 116 -25.96 40.19 -3.16
C ALA A 116 -26.56 41.05 -4.28
N PRO A 117 -27.80 41.55 -4.10
CA PRO A 117 -28.45 42.37 -5.11
C PRO A 117 -27.61 43.63 -5.42
N PRO A 118 -27.67 44.14 -6.66
CA PRO A 118 -26.89 45.31 -7.06
C PRO A 118 -27.37 46.56 -6.33
N ASP A 119 -26.43 47.42 -5.94
CA ASP A 119 -26.77 48.76 -5.48
C ASP A 119 -27.09 49.65 -6.68
N ALA A 120 -28.26 50.31 -6.63
CA ALA A 120 -28.86 51.09 -7.72
C ALA A 120 -28.01 52.26 -8.27
N ARG A 121 -26.78 52.46 -7.78
CA ARG A 121 -25.88 53.56 -8.16
C ARG A 121 -24.58 53.12 -8.85
N LYS A 122 -24.19 51.84 -8.82
CA LYS A 122 -22.87 51.40 -9.33
C LYS A 122 -22.81 50.02 -9.98
N ASP A 123 -23.67 49.08 -9.59
CA ASP A 123 -23.60 47.70 -10.08
C ASP A 123 -24.78 47.37 -11.00
N THR A 124 -24.51 46.72 -12.13
CA THR A 124 -25.56 46.34 -13.12
C THR A 124 -26.17 44.96 -12.87
N ASP A 125 -25.40 43.98 -12.35
CA ASP A 125 -25.91 42.61 -12.15
C ASP A 125 -26.07 42.23 -10.66
N PHE A 126 -25.01 42.40 -9.85
CA PHE A 126 -24.92 42.04 -8.42
C PHE A 126 -23.77 42.84 -7.76
N ASN A 127 -23.82 43.06 -6.45
CA ASN A 127 -22.77 43.73 -5.68
C ASN A 127 -21.65 42.74 -5.30
N PRO A 128 -20.41 42.87 -5.82
CA PRO A 128 -19.34 41.91 -5.58
C PRO A 128 -18.84 41.86 -4.13
N ALA A 129 -18.80 43.00 -3.43
CA ALA A 129 -18.32 43.06 -2.05
C ALA A 129 -19.27 42.30 -1.12
N ASN A 130 -20.57 42.56 -1.24
CA ASN A 130 -21.59 41.86 -0.45
C ASN A 130 -21.65 40.35 -0.77
N ALA A 131 -21.40 39.97 -2.03
CA ALA A 131 -21.32 38.55 -2.43
C ALA A 131 -20.11 37.86 -1.79
N ALA A 132 -18.94 38.50 -1.81
CA ALA A 132 -17.73 38.01 -1.18
C ALA A 132 -17.94 37.84 0.33
N ASP A 133 -18.49 38.85 1.01
CA ASP A 133 -18.76 38.82 2.45
C ASP A 133 -19.68 37.66 2.83
N LYS A 134 -20.77 37.43 2.06
CA LYS A 134 -21.67 36.30 2.33
C LYS A 134 -21.01 34.95 2.13
N LEU A 135 -20.19 34.77 1.08
CA LEU A 135 -19.47 33.52 0.88
C LEU A 135 -18.42 33.28 1.98
N MET A 136 -17.72 34.33 2.40
CA MET A 136 -16.77 34.26 3.53
C MET A 136 -17.49 33.91 4.84
N GLN A 137 -18.64 34.53 5.10
CA GLN A 137 -19.43 34.28 6.29
C GLN A 137 -20.01 32.86 6.28
N ALA A 138 -20.44 32.34 5.13
CA ALA A 138 -20.88 30.96 4.97
C ALA A 138 -19.76 29.94 5.28
N CYS A 139 -18.52 30.23 4.88
CA CYS A 139 -17.36 29.43 5.30
C CYS A 139 -17.07 29.54 6.81
N ALA A 140 -17.34 30.70 7.43
CA ALA A 140 -17.14 30.89 8.87
C ALA A 140 -18.19 30.18 9.73
N GLU A 141 -19.35 29.81 9.17
CA GLU A 141 -20.35 28.96 9.83
C GLU A 141 -19.97 27.48 9.84
N MET A 142 -19.03 27.06 8.97
CA MET A 142 -18.50 25.70 8.95
C MET A 142 -17.40 25.54 10.00
N PRO A 143 -17.16 24.30 10.50
CA PRO A 143 -15.95 24.01 11.26
C PRO A 143 -14.69 24.43 10.51
N LEU A 144 -13.60 24.68 11.24
CA LEU A 144 -12.31 25.00 10.64
C LEU A 144 -11.94 23.93 9.60
N TYR A 145 -11.57 24.38 8.40
CA TYR A 145 -11.21 23.46 7.34
C TYR A 145 -9.84 22.86 7.65
N ASP A 146 -9.78 21.54 7.77
CA ASP A 146 -8.53 20.82 7.87
C ASP A 146 -7.96 20.57 6.46
N PRO A 147 -6.85 21.21 6.05
CA PRO A 147 -6.22 20.95 4.75
C PRO A 147 -5.65 19.53 4.64
N SER A 148 -5.48 18.84 5.78
CA SER A 148 -4.99 17.48 5.88
C SER A 148 -6.09 16.43 5.69
N LYS A 149 -7.37 16.86 5.63
CA LYS A 149 -8.53 16.00 5.39
C LYS A 149 -8.33 15.11 4.16
N PRO A 150 -8.72 13.82 4.22
CA PRO A 150 -8.63 12.92 3.07
C PRO A 150 -9.42 13.45 1.88
N VAL A 151 -8.73 13.58 0.74
CA VAL A 151 -9.34 13.92 -0.55
C VAL A 151 -9.18 12.72 -1.47
N ARG A 152 -10.32 12.23 -1.98
CA ARG A 152 -10.42 11.01 -2.77
C ARG A 152 -10.81 11.38 -4.20
N HIS A 153 -9.99 11.03 -5.18
CA HIS A 153 -10.28 11.27 -6.60
C HIS A 153 -10.85 10.00 -7.27
N PHE A 154 -10.82 9.97 -8.60
CA PHE A 154 -11.28 8.86 -9.43
C PHE A 154 -10.84 7.48 -8.91
N GLY A 155 -11.76 6.52 -8.93
CA GLY A 155 -11.54 5.13 -8.55
C GLY A 155 -12.59 4.60 -7.59
N THR A 156 -12.36 3.40 -7.09
CA THR A 156 -13.28 2.69 -6.19
C THR A 156 -12.74 2.76 -4.76
N TRP A 157 -13.59 3.10 -3.80
CA TRP A 157 -13.20 3.37 -2.41
C TRP A 157 -14.08 2.62 -1.42
N ARG A 158 -13.53 2.31 -0.25
CA ARG A 158 -14.33 1.85 0.89
C ARG A 158 -15.03 3.03 1.56
N GLY A 159 -16.35 2.98 1.68
CA GLY A 159 -17.17 3.94 2.43
C GLY A 159 -17.31 3.56 3.90
N GLY A 160 -18.31 4.15 4.57
CA GLY A 160 -18.72 3.75 5.92
C GLY A 160 -19.58 2.47 5.92
N SER A 161 -20.23 2.16 4.80
CA SER A 161 -21.03 0.96 4.58
C SER A 161 -20.22 -0.17 3.94
N VAL A 162 -20.86 -1.33 3.74
CA VAL A 162 -20.31 -2.43 2.96
C VAL A 162 -20.31 -2.14 1.45
N HIS A 163 -21.00 -1.10 0.99
CA HIS A 163 -21.06 -0.76 -0.42
C HIS A 163 -19.85 0.08 -0.85
N PRO A 164 -19.24 -0.21 -2.02
CA PRO A 164 -18.19 0.66 -2.55
C PRO A 164 -18.71 2.07 -2.86
N VAL A 165 -17.89 3.08 -2.56
CA VAL A 165 -18.06 4.45 -3.04
C VAL A 165 -17.24 4.59 -4.33
N VAL A 166 -17.90 4.88 -5.44
CA VAL A 166 -17.28 4.87 -6.78
C VAL A 166 -17.18 6.28 -7.33
N HIS A 167 -15.97 6.81 -7.39
CA HIS A 167 -15.70 8.13 -7.92
C HIS A 167 -15.47 8.05 -9.44
N LEU A 168 -16.41 8.57 -10.23
CA LEU A 168 -16.41 8.52 -11.69
C LEU A 168 -15.91 9.81 -12.36
N GLY A 169 -15.44 10.77 -11.56
CA GLY A 169 -14.90 12.05 -12.02
C GLY A 169 -15.90 13.15 -11.69
N GLU A 170 -16.71 13.54 -12.65
CA GLU A 170 -17.78 14.52 -12.41
C GLU A 170 -18.95 13.95 -11.60
N THR A 171 -19.02 12.66 -11.31
CA THR A 171 -20.05 12.05 -10.46
C THR A 171 -19.44 11.08 -9.46
N VAL A 172 -20.21 10.77 -8.41
CA VAL A 172 -19.88 9.76 -7.41
C VAL A 172 -21.09 8.86 -7.21
N GLU A 173 -20.94 7.55 -7.40
CA GLU A 173 -21.95 6.55 -7.09
C GLU A 173 -21.72 6.02 -5.66
N THR A 174 -22.79 5.92 -4.87
CA THR A 174 -22.72 5.48 -3.47
C THR A 174 -24.06 4.90 -3.03
N SER A 175 -24.09 4.17 -1.92
CA SER A 175 -25.33 3.62 -1.38
C SER A 175 -26.14 4.69 -0.65
N SER A 176 -27.43 4.42 -0.43
CA SER A 176 -28.29 5.31 0.39
C SER A 176 -27.98 5.26 1.88
N GLU A 177 -27.14 4.31 2.32
CA GLU A 177 -26.68 4.17 3.71
C GLU A 177 -25.55 5.14 4.05
N GLU A 178 -24.92 5.74 3.05
CA GLU A 178 -23.82 6.68 3.25
C GLU A 178 -24.35 8.07 3.58
N GLU A 179 -23.72 8.73 4.55
CA GLU A 179 -24.03 10.11 4.87
C GLU A 179 -23.43 11.04 3.79
N VAL A 180 -24.29 11.56 2.91
CA VAL A 180 -23.89 12.41 1.79
C VAL A 180 -24.33 13.85 1.98
N VAL A 181 -23.37 14.77 1.95
CA VAL A 181 -23.61 16.23 1.92
C VAL A 181 -22.86 16.83 0.74
N GLY A 182 -23.54 16.94 -0.40
CA GLY A 182 -22.94 17.35 -1.68
C GLY A 182 -21.88 16.34 -2.12
N ARG A 183 -20.60 16.73 -2.09
CA ARG A 183 -19.45 15.82 -2.39
C ARG A 183 -18.72 15.31 -1.15
N MET A 184 -19.25 15.56 0.02
CA MET A 184 -18.78 14.96 1.26
C MET A 184 -19.51 13.64 1.47
N ILE A 185 -18.76 12.55 1.63
CA ILE A 185 -19.30 11.22 1.97
C ILE A 185 -18.63 10.78 3.26
N GLY A 186 -19.41 10.72 4.34
CA GLY A 186 -18.86 10.65 5.70
C GLY A 186 -17.92 11.83 5.97
N SER A 187 -16.69 11.55 6.41
CA SER A 187 -15.66 12.56 6.68
C SER A 187 -14.86 13.01 5.45
N ASP A 188 -15.01 12.32 4.32
CA ASP A 188 -14.05 12.38 3.23
C ASP A 188 -14.60 13.18 2.04
N LEU A 189 -13.71 13.91 1.36
CA LEU A 189 -14.08 14.79 0.25
C LEU A 189 -13.82 14.12 -1.10
N TYR A 190 -14.83 14.15 -1.98
CA TYR A 190 -14.80 13.57 -3.32
C TYR A 190 -15.00 14.67 -4.40
N PRO A 191 -14.02 15.56 -4.61
CA PRO A 191 -14.21 16.70 -5.51
C PRO A 191 -14.29 16.23 -6.96
N ALA A 192 -15.00 16.97 -7.79
CA ALA A 192 -15.02 16.71 -9.23
C ALA A 192 -13.58 16.77 -9.80
N VAL A 193 -13.25 15.76 -10.59
CA VAL A 193 -12.00 15.64 -11.36
C VAL A 193 -12.33 15.11 -12.76
N PRO A 194 -11.40 15.20 -13.74
CA PRO A 194 -11.62 14.60 -15.05
C PRO A 194 -12.01 13.12 -14.96
N THR A 195 -13.03 12.75 -15.72
CA THR A 195 -13.53 11.38 -15.85
C THR A 195 -12.56 10.55 -16.70
N LEU A 196 -12.27 9.32 -16.24
CA LEU A 196 -11.59 8.28 -17.04
C LEU A 196 -12.65 7.36 -17.67
N GLY A 197 -12.28 6.14 -18.09
CA GLY A 197 -13.27 5.15 -18.56
C GLY A 197 -14.30 4.85 -17.46
N LEU A 198 -15.58 4.77 -17.80
CA LEU A 198 -16.66 4.45 -16.84
C LEU A 198 -16.89 2.94 -16.75
N PRO A 199 -17.44 2.41 -15.64
CA PRO A 199 -17.94 1.04 -15.62
C PRO A 199 -19.16 0.92 -16.55
N ASP A 200 -19.33 -0.23 -17.18
CA ASP A 200 -20.50 -0.51 -18.03
C ASP A 200 -21.78 -0.59 -17.19
N GLY A 201 -22.96 -0.50 -17.80
CA GLY A 201 -24.23 -0.83 -17.13
C GLY A 201 -24.40 -2.34 -16.91
N VAL A 202 -23.70 -3.17 -17.68
CA VAL A 202 -23.81 -4.64 -17.66
C VAL A 202 -22.55 -5.28 -17.07
N ALA A 203 -22.71 -6.13 -16.06
CA ALA A 203 -21.59 -6.89 -15.50
C ALA A 203 -21.06 -7.94 -16.50
N ALA A 204 -19.75 -8.19 -16.44
CA ALA A 204 -19.17 -9.37 -17.07
C ALA A 204 -19.70 -10.63 -16.38
N THR A 205 -19.98 -11.67 -17.15
CA THR A 205 -20.37 -12.99 -16.64
C THR A 205 -19.12 -13.82 -16.30
N ALA A 206 -19.28 -14.81 -15.43
CA ALA A 206 -18.22 -15.78 -15.13
C ALA A 206 -17.78 -16.54 -16.39
N GLU A 207 -18.69 -16.78 -17.34
CA GLU A 207 -18.39 -17.46 -18.60
C GLU A 207 -17.50 -16.60 -19.51
N GLU A 208 -17.80 -15.31 -19.67
CA GLU A 208 -16.94 -14.38 -20.40
C GLU A 208 -15.54 -14.30 -19.78
N MET A 209 -15.46 -14.33 -18.44
CA MET A 209 -14.19 -14.37 -17.74
C MET A 209 -13.45 -15.70 -17.90
N ASN A 210 -14.16 -16.84 -17.97
CA ASN A 210 -13.57 -18.13 -18.27
C ASN A 210 -12.99 -18.18 -19.69
N ILE A 211 -13.66 -17.57 -20.67
CA ILE A 211 -13.16 -17.45 -22.04
C ILE A 211 -11.86 -16.63 -22.07
N ILE A 212 -11.80 -15.50 -21.37
CA ILE A 212 -10.58 -14.69 -21.23
C ILE A 212 -9.48 -15.50 -20.53
N ARG A 213 -9.82 -16.19 -19.45
CA ARG A 213 -8.88 -17.07 -18.73
C ARG A 213 -8.29 -18.14 -19.65
N MET A 214 -9.10 -18.80 -20.48
CA MET A 214 -8.60 -19.79 -21.44
C MET A 214 -7.68 -19.16 -22.48
N ALA A 215 -8.07 -18.01 -23.05
CA ALA A 215 -7.24 -17.30 -24.03
C ALA A 215 -5.88 -16.85 -23.43
N LEU A 216 -5.85 -16.39 -22.17
CA LEU A 216 -4.61 -16.06 -21.46
C LEU A 216 -3.75 -17.31 -21.19
N ARG A 217 -4.38 -18.44 -20.87
CA ARG A 217 -3.69 -19.71 -20.66
C ARG A 217 -3.00 -20.20 -21.92
N ASP A 218 -3.67 -20.09 -23.05
CA ASP A 218 -3.18 -20.61 -24.32
C ASP A 218 -2.23 -19.62 -25.02
N GLY A 219 -2.36 -18.31 -24.75
CA GLY A 219 -1.58 -17.26 -25.39
C GLY A 219 -0.15 -17.07 -24.85
N TRP A 220 0.17 -17.60 -23.67
CA TRP A 220 1.48 -17.42 -23.02
C TRP A 220 2.05 -18.73 -22.47
N ASN A 221 3.38 -18.84 -22.49
CA ASN A 221 4.07 -20.00 -21.93
C ASN A 221 4.33 -19.79 -20.44
N TRP A 222 3.40 -20.26 -19.60
CA TRP A 222 3.48 -20.11 -18.15
C TRP A 222 4.44 -21.13 -17.51
N VAL A 223 5.11 -20.72 -16.43
CA VAL A 223 5.92 -21.67 -15.64
C VAL A 223 5.01 -22.62 -14.85
N SER A 224 3.97 -22.08 -14.22
CA SER A 224 2.99 -22.83 -13.42
C SER A 224 1.63 -22.87 -14.14
N PRO A 225 0.89 -24.00 -14.09
CA PRO A 225 -0.45 -24.11 -14.66
C PRO A 225 -1.46 -23.13 -14.05
N ASP A 226 -1.27 -22.72 -12.79
CA ASP A 226 -2.21 -21.85 -12.08
C ASP A 226 -1.89 -20.36 -12.22
N ALA A 227 -0.79 -20.00 -12.89
CA ALA A 227 -0.33 -18.62 -13.04
C ALA A 227 -1.39 -17.68 -13.64
N VAL A 228 -2.20 -18.19 -14.57
CA VAL A 228 -3.31 -17.42 -15.18
C VAL A 228 -4.37 -17.08 -14.15
N ASP A 229 -4.67 -18.00 -13.24
CA ASP A 229 -5.66 -17.79 -12.19
C ASP A 229 -5.19 -16.74 -11.18
N LEU A 230 -3.87 -16.69 -10.90
CA LEU A 230 -3.26 -15.60 -10.13
C LEU A 230 -3.44 -14.26 -10.84
N VAL A 231 -3.21 -14.20 -12.16
CA VAL A 231 -3.42 -12.98 -12.96
C VAL A 231 -4.89 -12.54 -12.95
N ILE A 232 -5.84 -13.46 -13.15
CA ILE A 232 -7.27 -13.18 -13.06
C ILE A 232 -7.64 -12.66 -11.67
N GLY A 233 -7.11 -13.28 -10.61
CA GLY A 233 -7.36 -12.85 -9.25
C GLY A 233 -6.83 -11.46 -8.95
N TRP A 234 -5.65 -11.15 -9.48
CA TRP A 234 -5.08 -9.80 -9.38
C TRP A 234 -5.92 -8.76 -10.12
N ILE A 235 -6.39 -9.05 -11.35
CA ILE A 235 -7.29 -8.15 -12.10
C ILE A 235 -8.56 -7.87 -11.30
N GLY A 236 -9.20 -8.92 -10.77
CA GLY A 236 -10.42 -8.79 -9.96
C GLY A 236 -10.21 -7.89 -8.75
N GLN A 237 -9.14 -8.13 -7.98
CA GLN A 237 -8.78 -7.29 -6.84
C GLN A 237 -8.50 -5.84 -7.28
N ALA A 238 -7.69 -5.65 -8.32
CA ALA A 238 -7.23 -4.33 -8.77
C ALA A 238 -8.38 -3.47 -9.32
N ALA A 239 -9.39 -4.08 -9.93
CA ALA A 239 -10.61 -3.41 -10.39
C ALA A 239 -11.43 -2.80 -9.24
N LEU A 240 -11.19 -3.19 -7.98
CA LEU A 240 -11.83 -2.60 -6.80
C LEU A 240 -11.05 -1.44 -6.18
N GLY A 241 -9.94 -1.00 -6.78
CA GLY A 241 -9.21 0.18 -6.32
C GLY A 241 -8.81 0.08 -4.86
N GLN A 242 -9.27 1.03 -4.03
CA GLN A 242 -9.03 1.14 -2.58
C GLN A 242 -10.16 0.53 -1.73
N TYR A 243 -11.13 -0.18 -2.32
CA TYR A 243 -12.15 -0.87 -1.55
C TYR A 243 -11.60 -2.05 -0.73
N PRO A 244 -10.71 -2.92 -1.25
CA PRO A 244 -10.06 -3.93 -0.44
C PRO A 244 -9.20 -3.32 0.68
N ARG A 245 -9.31 -3.85 1.90
CA ARG A 245 -8.47 -3.40 3.04
C ARG A 245 -6.99 -3.72 2.82
N TRP A 246 -6.71 -4.78 2.07
CA TRP A 246 -5.37 -5.17 1.64
C TRP A 246 -5.32 -5.30 0.12
N ARG A 247 -4.21 -4.91 -0.49
CA ARG A 247 -3.97 -5.02 -1.94
C ARG A 247 -2.69 -5.81 -2.19
N SER A 248 -2.80 -6.74 -3.13
CA SER A 248 -1.69 -7.56 -3.60
C SER A 248 -1.06 -6.88 -4.80
N HIS A 249 0.25 -6.78 -4.81
CA HIS A 249 0.99 -6.34 -6.00
C HIS A 249 1.42 -7.55 -6.80
N MET A 250 1.66 -7.36 -8.10
CA MET A 250 2.07 -8.43 -9.00
C MET A 250 3.36 -8.07 -9.70
N TRP A 251 4.23 -9.06 -9.90
CA TRP A 251 5.41 -8.92 -10.74
C TRP A 251 5.42 -10.02 -11.80
N ILE A 252 5.31 -9.64 -13.07
CA ILE A 252 5.45 -10.57 -14.20
C ILE A 252 6.90 -10.53 -14.66
N ARG A 253 7.62 -11.65 -14.55
CA ARG A 253 9.01 -11.76 -14.98
C ARG A 253 9.19 -12.74 -16.13
N GLY A 254 10.08 -12.44 -17.07
CA GLY A 254 10.34 -13.33 -18.21
C GLY A 254 11.32 -12.72 -19.19
N ARG A 255 12.01 -13.56 -19.96
CA ARG A 255 13.02 -13.10 -20.94
C ARG A 255 12.41 -12.19 -22.02
N SER A 256 13.27 -11.43 -22.71
CA SER A 256 12.84 -10.72 -23.92
C SER A 256 12.19 -11.71 -24.91
N GLY A 257 11.11 -11.28 -25.56
CA GLY A 257 10.32 -12.12 -26.46
C GLY A 257 9.31 -13.06 -25.79
N ALA A 258 9.18 -13.06 -24.46
CA ALA A 258 8.17 -13.87 -23.74
C ALA A 258 6.73 -13.30 -23.83
N GLY A 259 6.51 -12.18 -24.53
CA GLY A 259 5.19 -11.56 -24.68
C GLY A 259 4.71 -10.74 -23.46
N LYS A 260 5.62 -10.29 -22.57
CA LYS A 260 5.28 -9.53 -21.35
C LYS A 260 4.48 -8.27 -21.65
N THR A 261 5.00 -7.39 -22.50
CA THR A 261 4.38 -6.10 -22.84
C THR A 261 2.93 -6.28 -23.28
N THR A 262 2.68 -7.21 -24.21
CA THR A 262 1.33 -7.50 -24.69
C THR A 262 0.42 -8.05 -23.60
N LEU A 263 0.94 -8.91 -22.72
CA LEU A 263 0.17 -9.39 -21.56
C LEU A 263 -0.23 -8.23 -20.65
N LEU A 264 0.68 -7.30 -20.38
CA LEU A 264 0.40 -6.13 -19.56
C LEU A 264 -0.67 -5.23 -20.19
N GLU A 265 -0.66 -5.09 -21.52
CA GLU A 265 -1.67 -4.33 -22.27
C GLU A 265 -3.05 -4.99 -22.22
N VAL A 266 -3.12 -6.31 -22.36
CA VAL A 266 -4.36 -7.08 -22.19
C VAL A 266 -4.90 -6.95 -20.77
N ILE A 267 -4.03 -7.09 -19.75
CA ILE A 267 -4.39 -6.89 -18.34
C ILE A 267 -4.90 -5.47 -18.11
N SER A 268 -4.21 -4.46 -18.64
CA SER A 268 -4.63 -3.06 -18.53
C SER A 268 -5.98 -2.82 -19.20
N SER A 269 -6.24 -3.48 -20.34
CA SER A 269 -7.50 -3.36 -21.06
C SER A 269 -8.66 -3.97 -20.27
N LEU A 270 -8.44 -5.11 -19.61
CA LEU A 270 -9.43 -5.75 -18.73
C LEU A 270 -9.76 -4.93 -17.47
N LEU A 271 -8.92 -3.98 -17.08
CA LEU A 271 -9.20 -3.05 -15.98
C LEU A 271 -10.04 -1.84 -16.42
N GLY A 272 -10.19 -1.59 -17.72
CA GLY A 272 -10.92 -0.45 -18.25
C GLY A 272 -10.46 0.88 -17.62
N GLY A 273 -11.40 1.65 -17.07
CA GLY A 273 -11.11 2.92 -16.39
C GLY A 273 -10.29 2.81 -15.11
N MET A 274 -10.11 1.59 -14.56
CA MET A 274 -9.30 1.34 -13.37
C MET A 274 -7.80 1.20 -13.68
N SER A 275 -7.37 1.54 -14.90
CA SER A 275 -5.95 1.66 -15.28
C SER A 275 -5.77 2.87 -16.22
N THR A 276 -4.60 3.51 -16.16
CA THR A 276 -4.20 4.56 -17.12
C THR A 276 -3.29 4.03 -18.24
N GLY A 277 -3.28 2.72 -18.47
CA GLY A 277 -2.38 2.07 -19.42
C GLY A 277 -1.05 1.64 -18.83
N VAL A 278 -0.24 0.98 -19.67
CA VAL A 278 1.11 0.48 -19.35
C VAL A 278 2.14 1.60 -19.58
N LYS A 279 3.06 1.77 -18.63
CA LYS A 279 4.14 2.77 -18.73
C LYS A 279 5.50 2.07 -18.83
N SER A 280 6.35 2.45 -19.78
CA SER A 280 7.65 1.81 -20.06
C SER A 280 8.78 2.18 -19.10
N SER A 281 8.61 3.21 -18.28
CA SER A 281 9.44 3.48 -17.11
C SER A 281 8.73 4.52 -16.25
N GLY A 282 8.60 4.25 -14.96
CA GLY A 282 7.94 5.17 -14.03
C GLY A 282 8.88 5.49 -12.90
N SER A 283 9.46 6.70 -12.87
CA SER A 283 9.99 7.21 -11.61
C SER A 283 8.84 7.42 -10.65
N SER A 284 9.08 7.23 -9.35
CA SER A 284 8.07 7.47 -8.31
C SER A 284 7.46 8.89 -8.40
N ALA A 285 8.21 9.87 -8.93
CA ALA A 285 7.75 11.23 -9.20
C ALA A 285 6.69 11.32 -10.32
N SER A 286 6.87 10.60 -11.44
CA SER A 286 5.89 10.58 -12.54
C SER A 286 4.55 9.98 -12.09
N ILE A 287 4.61 8.91 -11.28
CA ILE A 287 3.42 8.27 -10.68
C ILE A 287 2.66 9.27 -9.82
N ARG A 288 3.39 9.96 -8.94
CA ARG A 288 2.87 10.98 -8.01
C ARG A 288 2.20 12.14 -8.71
N GLN A 289 2.71 12.60 -9.84
CA GLN A 289 2.12 13.72 -10.57
C GLN A 289 0.86 13.32 -11.35
N THR A 290 0.88 12.15 -11.98
CA THR A 290 -0.18 11.76 -12.94
C THR A 290 -1.40 11.11 -12.29
N THR A 291 -1.23 10.49 -11.12
CA THR A 291 -2.28 9.65 -10.50
C THR A 291 -2.51 9.98 -9.02
N ASN A 292 -2.16 11.19 -8.60
CA ASN A 292 -2.34 11.62 -7.21
C ASN A 292 -3.80 11.47 -6.79
N ARG A 293 -4.01 10.89 -5.61
CA ARG A 293 -5.30 10.64 -4.97
C ARG A 293 -6.26 9.74 -5.75
N MET A 294 -5.83 9.11 -6.84
CA MET A 294 -6.64 8.16 -7.60
C MET A 294 -6.46 6.74 -7.04
N ALA A 295 -7.57 6.02 -6.89
CA ALA A 295 -7.66 4.64 -6.43
C ALA A 295 -7.78 3.67 -7.62
N ILE A 296 -6.71 3.56 -8.41
CA ILE A 296 -6.64 2.78 -9.65
C ILE A 296 -5.41 1.87 -9.67
N ALA A 297 -5.37 0.91 -10.58
CA ALA A 297 -4.20 0.08 -10.83
C ALA A 297 -3.11 0.85 -11.58
N ARG A 298 -1.85 0.53 -11.31
CA ARG A 298 -0.68 1.09 -12.00
C ARG A 298 0.17 -0.03 -12.57
N ILE A 299 0.44 0.05 -13.87
CA ILE A 299 1.13 -1.01 -14.60
C ILE A 299 2.39 -0.42 -15.25
N PHE A 300 3.54 -1.02 -14.94
CA PHE A 300 4.83 -0.64 -15.51
C PHE A 300 5.44 -1.82 -16.25
N ASP A 301 5.87 -1.56 -17.48
CA ASP A 301 6.76 -2.44 -18.22
C ASP A 301 8.21 -1.96 -18.07
N GLU A 302 9.16 -2.82 -18.40
CA GLU A 302 10.60 -2.57 -18.30
C GLU A 302 11.01 -2.00 -16.93
N ALA A 303 10.40 -2.54 -15.87
CA ALA A 303 10.65 -2.19 -14.47
C ALA A 303 12.00 -2.75 -13.98
N GLU A 304 13.08 -2.33 -14.64
CA GLU A 304 14.45 -2.77 -14.39
C GLU A 304 15.25 -1.67 -13.69
N GLY A 305 16.18 -2.09 -12.83
CA GLY A 305 17.07 -1.18 -12.14
C GLY A 305 18.04 -0.52 -13.12
N THR A 306 17.85 0.76 -13.38
CA THR A 306 18.77 1.62 -14.18
C THR A 306 20.04 2.03 -13.40
N GLY A 307 20.20 1.54 -12.16
CA GLY A 307 21.29 1.93 -11.25
C GLY A 307 21.04 3.24 -10.47
N THR A 308 19.87 3.88 -10.66
CA THR A 308 19.48 5.15 -10.02
C THR A 308 18.56 5.01 -8.80
N GLY A 309 18.17 3.78 -8.43
CA GLY A 309 17.27 3.52 -7.29
C GLY A 309 15.77 3.71 -7.57
N ASP A 310 15.40 4.03 -8.82
CA ASP A 310 14.02 4.36 -9.18
C ASP A 310 13.05 3.19 -8.99
N ILE A 311 13.49 1.95 -9.24
CA ILE A 311 12.65 0.76 -9.09
C ILE A 311 12.43 0.42 -7.62
N GLU A 312 13.46 0.57 -6.77
CA GLU A 312 13.35 0.39 -5.32
C GLU A 312 12.38 1.40 -4.71
N ASP A 313 12.36 2.64 -5.21
CA ASP A 313 11.39 3.67 -4.83
C ASP A 313 9.94 3.28 -5.23
N VAL A 314 9.76 2.67 -6.41
CA VAL A 314 8.45 2.17 -6.86
C VAL A 314 8.00 0.98 -6.02
N ILE A 315 8.90 0.04 -5.70
CA ILE A 315 8.62 -1.08 -4.80
C ILE A 315 8.22 -0.57 -3.41
N ALA A 316 8.98 0.39 -2.87
CA ALA A 316 8.68 1.00 -1.57
C ALA A 316 7.34 1.73 -1.60
N LEU A 317 7.00 2.41 -2.70
CA LEU A 317 5.70 3.03 -2.90
C LEU A 317 4.57 1.99 -2.90
N PHE A 318 4.72 0.91 -3.66
CA PHE A 318 3.73 -0.18 -3.70
C PHE A 318 3.57 -0.84 -2.34
N ARG A 319 4.65 -1.06 -1.60
CA ARG A 319 4.58 -1.57 -0.21
C ARG A 319 3.68 -0.71 0.69
N LEU A 320 3.77 0.62 0.58
CA LEU A 320 2.91 1.55 1.32
C LEU A 320 1.47 1.55 0.77
N MET A 321 1.29 1.22 -0.51
CA MET A 321 -0.03 1.04 -1.10
C MET A 321 -0.70 -0.27 -0.69
N SER A 322 -0.07 -1.22 0.00
CA SER A 322 -0.72 -2.51 0.31
C SER A 322 -1.76 -2.43 1.45
N ASP A 323 -1.76 -1.39 2.28
CA ASP A 323 -2.70 -1.20 3.41
C ASP A 323 -3.86 -0.21 3.15
N ALA A 324 -4.91 -0.27 3.97
CA ALA A 324 -6.13 0.52 3.78
C ALA A 324 -5.93 2.04 3.72
N HIS A 325 -4.80 2.56 4.22
CA HIS A 325 -4.48 3.98 4.23
C HIS A 325 -3.79 4.46 2.96
N GLY A 326 -3.23 3.54 2.17
CA GLY A 326 -2.47 3.86 0.97
C GLY A 326 -1.15 4.58 1.26
N ALA A 327 -0.42 4.92 0.19
CA ALA A 327 0.87 5.55 0.34
C ALA A 327 0.73 7.07 0.50
N ARG A 328 1.10 7.60 1.67
CA ARG A 328 1.21 9.05 1.92
C ARG A 328 2.67 9.45 1.99
N VAL A 329 3.10 10.33 1.10
CA VAL A 329 4.47 10.84 1.10
C VAL A 329 4.46 12.36 1.10
N GLU A 330 5.09 12.95 2.10
CA GLU A 330 5.28 14.39 2.22
C GLU A 330 6.69 14.76 1.80
N ARG A 331 6.82 15.79 0.95
CA ARG A 331 8.12 16.35 0.57
C ARG A 331 8.14 17.83 0.90
N GLY A 332 9.13 18.25 1.68
CA GLY A 332 9.41 19.67 1.89
C GLY A 332 9.89 20.30 0.59
N THR A 333 9.28 21.42 0.19
CA THR A 333 9.79 22.26 -0.91
C THR A 333 10.61 23.40 -0.35
N SER A 334 11.46 24.01 -1.18
CA SER A 334 12.23 25.22 -0.84
C SER A 334 11.36 26.38 -0.37
N ASP A 335 10.08 26.36 -0.75
CA ASP A 335 9.13 27.44 -0.50
C ASP A 335 8.34 27.24 0.81
N HIS A 336 8.82 26.38 1.72
CA HIS A 336 8.20 26.03 3.01
C HIS A 336 6.78 25.43 2.95
N THR A 337 6.23 25.20 1.75
CA THR A 337 4.99 24.42 1.54
C THR A 337 5.30 22.95 1.26
N GLY A 338 4.94 22.05 2.17
CA GLY A 338 5.05 20.61 1.93
C GLY A 338 4.08 20.14 0.84
N ILE A 339 4.57 19.45 -0.18
CA ILE A 339 3.70 18.78 -1.16
C ILE A 339 3.42 17.37 -0.64
N ARG A 340 2.13 17.06 -0.43
CA ARG A 340 1.65 15.73 -0.04
C ARG A 340 1.17 14.96 -1.27
N PHE A 341 1.73 13.78 -1.48
CA PHE A 341 1.28 12.82 -2.46
C PHE A 341 0.60 11.65 -1.78
N GLU A 342 -0.54 11.25 -2.32
CA GLU A 342 -1.35 10.16 -1.79
C GLU A 342 -1.67 9.22 -2.96
N ILE A 343 -1.24 7.95 -2.86
CA ILE A 343 -1.36 6.99 -3.95
C ILE A 343 -2.07 5.74 -3.43
N TYR A 344 -3.03 5.25 -4.21
CA TYR A 344 -4.01 4.24 -3.80
C TYR A 344 -4.24 3.21 -4.91
N GLY A 345 -4.66 1.99 -4.56
CA GLY A 345 -4.88 0.89 -5.52
C GLY A 345 -3.74 -0.14 -5.60
N ALA A 346 -3.76 -1.00 -6.62
CA ALA A 346 -2.78 -2.07 -6.81
C ALA A 346 -1.71 -1.71 -7.85
N GLY A 347 -0.62 -2.47 -7.85
CA GLY A 347 0.53 -2.25 -8.72
C GLY A 347 0.97 -3.52 -9.42
N LEU A 348 1.35 -3.41 -10.69
CA LEU A 348 1.91 -4.49 -11.50
C LEU A 348 3.20 -4.03 -12.16
N LEU A 349 4.25 -4.82 -12.00
CA LEU A 349 5.56 -4.61 -12.62
C LEU A 349 5.88 -5.73 -13.62
N GLY A 350 6.40 -5.36 -14.78
CA GLY A 350 6.95 -6.27 -15.78
C GLY A 350 8.44 -6.03 -15.98
N SER A 351 9.26 -7.08 -15.90
CA SER A 351 10.70 -6.95 -16.18
C SER A 351 11.32 -8.27 -16.62
N ILE A 352 12.57 -8.24 -17.14
CA ILE A 352 13.33 -9.47 -17.36
C ILE A 352 13.82 -10.01 -16.02
N ILE A 353 14.43 -9.14 -15.22
CA ILE A 353 14.95 -9.44 -13.89
C ILE A 353 14.20 -8.56 -12.89
N PRO A 354 13.51 -9.13 -11.89
CA PRO A 354 12.91 -8.34 -10.81
C PRO A 354 13.97 -7.51 -10.07
N GLY A 355 13.58 -6.31 -9.65
CA GLY A 355 14.37 -5.49 -8.73
C GLY A 355 14.56 -6.21 -7.39
N SER A 356 15.55 -5.75 -6.61
CA SER A 356 15.79 -6.32 -5.27
C SER A 356 14.60 -6.02 -4.35
N MET A 357 14.05 -7.06 -3.72
CA MET A 357 12.96 -6.96 -2.76
C MET A 357 13.43 -7.40 -1.39
N THR A 358 13.12 -6.62 -0.36
CA THR A 358 13.26 -7.09 1.02
C THR A 358 12.21 -8.16 1.33
N PRO A 359 12.33 -8.97 2.38
CA PRO A 359 11.27 -9.91 2.77
C PRO A 359 9.91 -9.21 3.01
N GLN A 360 9.95 -7.96 3.46
CA GLN A 360 8.74 -7.14 3.63
C GLN A 360 8.10 -6.75 2.28
N ASP A 361 8.89 -6.49 1.25
CA ASP A 361 8.37 -6.24 -0.09
C ASP A 361 7.86 -7.56 -0.69
N ARG A 362 8.66 -8.63 -0.59
CA ARG A 362 8.37 -9.95 -1.14
C ARG A 362 7.03 -10.52 -0.66
N SER A 363 6.71 -10.37 0.62
CA SER A 363 5.42 -10.81 1.21
C SER A 363 4.17 -10.04 0.70
N ARG A 364 4.36 -8.97 -0.09
CA ARG A 364 3.29 -8.16 -0.71
C ARG A 364 3.16 -8.33 -2.22
N PHE A 365 4.12 -9.02 -2.84
CA PHE A 365 4.18 -9.24 -4.28
C PHE A 365 3.96 -10.71 -4.62
N VAL A 366 3.06 -10.94 -5.57
CA VAL A 366 2.90 -12.23 -6.25
C VAL A 366 3.76 -12.20 -7.51
N VAL A 367 4.80 -13.03 -7.56
CA VAL A 367 5.71 -13.09 -8.71
C VAL A 367 5.27 -14.21 -9.65
N VAL A 368 4.97 -13.84 -10.90
CA VAL A 368 4.50 -14.75 -11.93
C VAL A 368 5.56 -14.87 -13.02
N PRO A 369 6.30 -15.99 -13.08
CA PRO A 369 7.31 -16.18 -14.11
C PRO A 369 6.72 -16.75 -15.41
N LEU A 370 7.17 -16.19 -16.53
CA LEU A 370 6.93 -16.65 -17.89
C LEU A 370 8.17 -17.37 -18.44
N LYS A 371 7.92 -18.45 -19.18
CA LYS A 371 8.93 -19.12 -20.00
C LYS A 371 9.14 -18.36 -21.30
N VAL A 372 10.18 -18.74 -22.03
CA VAL A 372 10.37 -18.27 -23.40
C VAL A 372 9.19 -18.74 -24.24
N ARG A 373 8.67 -17.85 -25.09
CA ARG A 373 7.58 -18.19 -26.00
C ARG A 373 8.04 -19.30 -26.94
N GLU A 374 7.22 -20.33 -27.08
CA GLU A 374 7.50 -21.40 -28.03
C GLU A 374 7.37 -20.88 -29.46
N LYS A 375 8.16 -21.45 -30.37
CA LYS A 375 8.08 -21.06 -31.77
C LYS A 375 6.74 -21.54 -32.32
N SER A 376 5.90 -20.59 -32.71
CA SER A 376 4.59 -20.92 -33.28
C SER A 376 4.73 -21.69 -34.59
N SER A 377 3.92 -22.74 -34.73
CA SER A 377 3.73 -23.46 -36.00
C SER A 377 2.89 -22.67 -37.00
N ASP A 378 2.04 -21.74 -36.53
CA ASP A 378 1.23 -20.84 -37.36
C ASP A 378 1.20 -19.42 -36.76
N PRO A 379 2.23 -18.60 -37.03
CA PRO A 379 2.33 -17.25 -36.49
C PRO A 379 1.19 -16.31 -36.94
N ALA A 380 0.58 -16.57 -38.09
CA ALA A 380 -0.51 -15.74 -38.60
C ALA A 380 -1.79 -16.00 -37.82
N HIS A 381 -2.10 -17.27 -37.53
CA HIS A 381 -3.21 -17.63 -36.67
C HIS A 381 -3.04 -17.05 -35.25
N ASP A 382 -1.86 -17.22 -34.65
CA ASP A 382 -1.57 -16.67 -33.31
C ASP A 382 -1.78 -15.14 -33.24
N ALA A 383 -1.36 -14.41 -34.28
CA ALA A 383 -1.55 -12.97 -34.35
C ALA A 383 -3.04 -12.57 -34.40
N VAL A 384 -3.86 -13.34 -35.12
CA VAL A 384 -5.31 -13.12 -35.19
C VAL A 384 -5.98 -13.42 -33.85
N GLU A 385 -5.61 -14.52 -33.18
CA GLU A 385 -6.17 -14.85 -31.86
C GLU A 385 -5.78 -13.81 -30.79
N LEU A 386 -4.54 -13.31 -30.85
CA LEU A 386 -4.09 -12.23 -29.98
C LEU A 386 -4.87 -10.93 -30.20
N ASP A 387 -5.06 -10.51 -31.45
CA ASP A 387 -5.86 -9.32 -31.81
C ASP A 387 -7.34 -9.48 -31.40
N LYS A 388 -7.92 -10.69 -31.51
CA LYS A 388 -9.25 -10.99 -30.94
C LYS A 388 -9.26 -10.84 -29.42
N LEU A 389 -8.25 -11.36 -28.73
CA LEU A 389 -8.14 -11.25 -27.27
C LEU A 389 -8.03 -9.78 -26.84
N GLU A 390 -7.19 -8.99 -27.49
CA GLU A 390 -7.02 -7.56 -27.18
C GLU A 390 -8.32 -6.77 -27.38
N ARG A 391 -9.06 -7.00 -28.48
CA ARG A 391 -10.37 -6.38 -28.70
C ARG A 391 -11.36 -6.78 -27.61
N ARG A 392 -11.47 -8.08 -27.33
CA ARG A 392 -12.38 -8.60 -26.30
C ARG A 392 -12.04 -8.06 -24.92
N ALA A 393 -10.75 -7.94 -24.59
CA ALA A 393 -10.30 -7.36 -23.33
C ALA A 393 -10.73 -5.90 -23.18
N LYS A 394 -10.60 -5.09 -24.25
CA LYS A 394 -11.07 -3.69 -24.27
C LYS A 394 -12.58 -3.57 -24.11
N GLU A 395 -13.34 -4.45 -24.78
CA GLU A 395 -14.81 -4.50 -24.68
C GLU A 395 -15.27 -4.94 -23.29
N LEU A 396 -14.60 -5.93 -22.69
CA LEU A 396 -14.98 -6.46 -21.38
C LEU A 396 -14.50 -5.61 -20.21
N GLY A 397 -13.46 -4.79 -20.35
CA GLY A 397 -12.87 -4.04 -19.24
C GLY A 397 -13.88 -3.26 -18.38
N PRO A 398 -14.72 -2.40 -18.97
CA PRO A 398 -15.81 -1.71 -18.26
C PRO A 398 -16.80 -2.66 -17.55
N ARG A 399 -17.05 -3.83 -18.15
CA ARG A 399 -17.96 -4.86 -17.62
C ARG A 399 -17.32 -5.67 -16.48
N VAL A 400 -16.01 -5.88 -16.52
CA VAL A 400 -15.21 -6.45 -15.41
C VAL A 400 -15.31 -5.55 -14.20
N TRP A 401 -15.11 -4.25 -14.38
CA TRP A 401 -15.27 -3.30 -13.27
C TRP A 401 -16.69 -3.33 -12.70
N ARG A 402 -17.73 -3.30 -13.56
CA ARG A 402 -19.13 -3.42 -13.11
C ARG A 402 -19.40 -4.73 -12.36
N ARG A 403 -18.86 -5.87 -12.81
CA ARG A 403 -18.95 -7.15 -12.11
C ARG A 403 -18.37 -7.08 -10.71
N MET A 404 -17.15 -6.54 -10.59
CA MET A 404 -16.51 -6.45 -9.29
C MET A 404 -17.29 -5.52 -8.35
N LEU A 405 -17.77 -4.38 -8.84
CA LEU A 405 -18.61 -3.46 -8.05
C LEU A 405 -19.91 -4.11 -7.56
N SER A 406 -20.59 -4.91 -8.41
CA SER A 406 -21.85 -5.54 -8.04
C SER A 406 -21.70 -6.66 -7.02
N LEU A 407 -20.55 -7.35 -7.00
CA LEU A 407 -20.28 -8.46 -6.10
C LEU A 407 -19.58 -8.05 -4.80
N ALA A 408 -18.88 -6.91 -4.79
CA ALA A 408 -17.98 -6.52 -3.71
C ALA A 408 -18.66 -6.40 -2.33
N SER A 409 -19.83 -5.78 -2.26
CA SER A 409 -20.50 -5.52 -0.98
C SER A 409 -20.99 -6.78 -0.28
N GLN A 410 -21.37 -7.80 -1.07
CA GLN A 410 -21.93 -9.05 -0.56
C GLN A 410 -20.88 -10.13 -0.34
N ARG A 411 -19.82 -10.16 -1.17
CA ARG A 411 -18.91 -11.31 -1.23
C ARG A 411 -17.46 -11.02 -0.88
N TRP A 412 -16.96 -9.79 -1.08
CA TRP A 412 -15.52 -9.54 -0.96
C TRP A 412 -14.97 -9.88 0.42
N ASP A 413 -15.53 -9.29 1.47
CA ASP A 413 -14.98 -9.41 2.83
C ASP A 413 -15.13 -10.86 3.37
N SER A 414 -16.22 -11.56 3.04
CA SER A 414 -16.42 -12.96 3.45
C SER A 414 -15.49 -13.92 2.71
N THR A 415 -15.39 -13.78 1.37
CA THR A 415 -14.50 -14.60 0.55
C THR A 415 -13.03 -14.37 0.94
N PHE A 416 -12.64 -13.11 1.17
CA PHE A 416 -11.31 -12.76 1.66
C PHE A 416 -10.99 -13.48 2.97
N ARG A 417 -11.88 -13.45 3.97
CA ARG A 417 -11.65 -14.09 5.28
C ARG A 417 -11.45 -15.61 5.15
N VAL A 418 -12.26 -16.28 4.32
CA VAL A 418 -12.13 -17.73 4.13
C VAL A 418 -10.79 -18.09 3.51
N TYR A 419 -10.38 -17.41 2.43
CA TYR A 419 -9.09 -17.69 1.81
C TYR A 419 -7.90 -17.24 2.64
N ASN A 420 -8.01 -16.12 3.35
CA ASN A 420 -6.98 -15.69 4.30
C ASN A 420 -6.78 -16.75 5.40
N SER A 421 -7.86 -17.30 5.96
CA SER A 421 -7.80 -18.41 6.92
C SER A 421 -7.17 -19.67 6.33
N LEU A 422 -7.49 -20.02 5.09
CA LEU A 422 -6.86 -21.13 4.37
C LEU A 422 -5.34 -20.92 4.30
N VAL A 423 -4.89 -19.74 3.87
CA VAL A 423 -3.46 -19.43 3.71
C VAL A 423 -2.74 -19.44 5.06
N GLN A 424 -3.34 -18.89 6.12
CA GLN A 424 -2.78 -18.95 7.47
C GLN A 424 -2.63 -20.38 7.98
N SER A 425 -3.56 -21.29 7.64
CA SER A 425 -3.44 -22.71 8.01
C SER A 425 -2.25 -23.42 7.37
N LEU A 426 -1.65 -22.85 6.33
CA LEU A 426 -0.42 -23.33 5.69
C LEU A 426 0.86 -22.83 6.39
N GLY A 427 0.72 -22.12 7.51
CA GLY A 427 1.85 -21.54 8.25
C GLY A 427 2.30 -20.17 7.73
N ALA A 428 1.51 -19.54 6.85
CA ALA A 428 1.80 -18.20 6.36
C ALA A 428 1.64 -17.16 7.47
N GLN A 429 2.59 -16.22 7.57
CA GLN A 429 2.44 -15.05 8.43
C GLN A 429 1.28 -14.16 7.94
N ALA A 430 0.75 -13.31 8.83
CA ALA A 430 -0.43 -12.46 8.57
C ALA A 430 -0.37 -11.72 7.22
N ARG A 431 0.78 -11.12 6.86
CA ARG A 431 0.94 -10.35 5.61
C ARG A 431 0.90 -11.21 4.35
N ALA A 432 1.56 -12.37 4.38
CA ALA A 432 1.49 -13.32 3.27
C ALA A 432 0.06 -13.86 3.12
N GLY A 433 -0.61 -14.12 4.26
CA GLY A 433 -2.03 -14.43 4.33
C GLY A 433 -2.92 -13.37 3.68
N ASP A 434 -2.68 -12.08 3.97
CA ASP A 434 -3.45 -10.98 3.39
C ASP A 434 -3.22 -10.86 1.88
N THR A 435 -1.98 -10.99 1.43
CA THR A 435 -1.61 -10.91 0.01
C THR A 435 -2.22 -12.04 -0.81
N VAL A 436 -2.11 -13.29 -0.36
CA VAL A 436 -2.68 -14.42 -1.10
C VAL A 436 -4.20 -14.46 -0.94
N GLY A 437 -4.73 -14.14 0.25
CA GLY A 437 -6.17 -14.09 0.50
C GLY A 437 -6.90 -13.06 -0.36
N ALA A 438 -6.34 -11.84 -0.52
CA ALA A 438 -6.91 -10.81 -1.39
C ALA A 438 -6.88 -11.19 -2.87
N LEU A 439 -5.81 -11.86 -3.31
CA LEU A 439 -5.67 -12.39 -4.67
C LEU A 439 -6.74 -13.45 -4.96
N LEU A 440 -6.90 -14.43 -4.06
CA LEU A 440 -7.88 -15.51 -4.19
C LEU A 440 -9.32 -15.00 -4.12
N ALA A 441 -9.59 -13.95 -3.34
CA ALA A 441 -10.90 -13.30 -3.33
C ALA A 441 -11.23 -12.65 -4.67
N GLY A 442 -10.27 -11.95 -5.29
CA GLY A 442 -10.44 -11.43 -6.65
C GLY A 442 -10.70 -12.55 -7.66
N TRP A 443 -9.99 -13.68 -7.53
CA TRP A 443 -10.14 -14.83 -8.43
C TRP A 443 -11.55 -15.44 -8.34
N ASP A 444 -12.06 -15.63 -7.12
CA ASP A 444 -13.38 -16.24 -6.91
C ASP A 444 -14.51 -15.36 -7.46
N LEU A 445 -14.47 -14.05 -7.20
CA LEU A 445 -15.50 -13.14 -7.70
C LEU A 445 -15.47 -13.03 -9.23
N MET A 446 -14.29 -13.13 -9.85
CA MET A 446 -14.14 -13.10 -11.30
C MET A 446 -14.71 -14.35 -11.98
N LEU A 447 -14.48 -15.53 -11.41
CA LEU A 447 -14.76 -16.80 -12.11
C LEU A 447 -16.01 -17.55 -11.66
N PHE A 448 -16.68 -17.12 -10.58
CA PHE A 448 -17.84 -17.84 -10.06
C PHE A 448 -19.03 -16.93 -9.77
N GLU A 449 -20.21 -17.36 -10.23
CA GLU A 449 -21.47 -16.64 -9.99
C GLU A 449 -22.02 -16.84 -8.58
N ARG A 450 -21.87 -18.05 -8.02
CA ARG A 450 -22.34 -18.35 -6.67
C ARG A 450 -21.31 -17.97 -5.62
N PRO A 451 -21.74 -17.48 -4.43
CA PRO A 451 -20.85 -17.26 -3.28
C PRO A 451 -19.97 -18.48 -2.97
N LEU A 452 -18.79 -18.24 -2.41
CA LEU A 452 -17.87 -19.29 -1.98
C LEU A 452 -18.46 -20.11 -0.82
N VAL A 453 -19.05 -19.41 0.15
CA VAL A 453 -19.73 -20.02 1.29
C VAL A 453 -21.20 -20.17 0.93
N ASP A 454 -21.69 -21.39 1.00
CA ASP A 454 -23.09 -21.71 0.80
C ASP A 454 -23.92 -21.12 1.96
N PRO A 455 -24.93 -20.26 1.68
CA PRO A 455 -25.70 -19.60 2.73
C PRO A 455 -26.54 -20.53 3.62
N GLU A 456 -26.88 -21.73 3.14
CA GLU A 456 -27.72 -22.68 3.87
C GLU A 456 -26.88 -23.56 4.80
N THR A 457 -25.74 -24.03 4.31
CA THR A 457 -24.86 -24.95 5.04
C THR A 457 -23.73 -24.25 5.80
N ASN A 458 -23.46 -22.97 5.47
CA ASN A 458 -22.32 -22.20 5.96
C ASN A 458 -20.96 -22.88 5.69
N GLN A 459 -20.89 -23.72 4.65
CA GLN A 459 -19.66 -24.41 4.23
C GLN A 459 -19.10 -23.78 2.96
N ALA A 460 -17.77 -23.70 2.88
CA ALA A 460 -17.09 -23.28 1.67
C ALA A 460 -17.12 -24.39 0.61
N ASP A 461 -17.24 -24.01 -0.67
CA ASP A 461 -17.19 -24.94 -1.80
C ASP A 461 -15.86 -25.73 -1.81
N PRO A 462 -15.89 -27.06 -1.61
CA PRO A 462 -14.68 -27.85 -1.41
C PRO A 462 -13.78 -27.87 -2.66
N LYS A 463 -14.35 -27.82 -3.87
CA LYS A 463 -13.55 -27.81 -5.11
C LYS A 463 -12.81 -26.49 -5.29
N ARG A 464 -13.42 -25.39 -4.86
CA ARG A 464 -12.76 -24.09 -4.88
C ARG A 464 -11.68 -24.00 -3.82
N MET A 465 -11.91 -24.56 -2.63
CA MET A 465 -10.91 -24.64 -1.57
C MET A 465 -9.69 -25.47 -2.00
N GLU A 466 -9.89 -26.62 -2.65
CA GLU A 466 -8.81 -27.45 -3.20
C GLU A 466 -7.97 -26.70 -4.23
N ARG A 467 -8.61 -26.00 -5.17
CA ARG A 467 -7.90 -25.20 -6.19
C ARG A 467 -7.21 -23.97 -5.60
N ALA A 468 -7.83 -23.33 -4.61
CA ALA A 468 -7.21 -22.23 -3.87
C ALA A 468 -5.97 -22.70 -3.10
N LEU A 469 -6.02 -23.89 -2.51
CA LEU A 469 -4.87 -24.51 -1.85
C LEU A 469 -3.71 -24.74 -2.83
N ALA A 470 -4.00 -25.29 -4.01
CA ALA A 470 -2.99 -25.52 -5.05
C ALA A 470 -2.29 -24.22 -5.51
N MET A 471 -3.05 -23.11 -5.59
CA MET A 471 -2.50 -21.78 -5.87
C MET A 471 -1.72 -21.18 -4.71
N ALA A 472 -2.20 -21.36 -3.47
CA ALA A 472 -1.65 -20.71 -2.29
C ALA A 472 -0.32 -21.35 -1.85
N LEU A 473 -0.22 -22.68 -1.88
CA LEU A 473 0.91 -23.40 -1.31
C LEU A 473 2.27 -22.95 -1.89
N PRO A 474 2.48 -22.86 -3.22
CA PRO A 474 3.76 -22.42 -3.76
C PRO A 474 4.11 -20.97 -3.40
N LEU A 475 3.10 -20.09 -3.25
CA LEU A 475 3.33 -18.69 -2.88
C LEU A 475 3.75 -18.54 -1.41
N VAL A 476 3.17 -19.38 -0.54
CA VAL A 476 3.54 -19.44 0.88
C VAL A 476 4.96 -19.98 1.04
N GLU A 477 5.30 -21.05 0.32
CA GLU A 477 6.65 -21.63 0.32
C GLU A 477 7.69 -20.63 -0.16
N GLU A 478 7.47 -19.95 -1.30
CA GLU A 478 8.41 -18.95 -1.82
C GLU A 478 8.58 -17.76 -0.85
N THR A 479 7.51 -17.37 -0.15
CA THR A 479 7.60 -16.31 0.87
C THR A 479 8.40 -16.79 2.08
N ARG A 480 8.19 -18.04 2.52
CA ARG A 480 8.93 -18.65 3.63
C ARG A 480 10.41 -18.77 3.30
N GLU A 481 10.77 -19.27 2.13
CA GLU A 481 12.16 -19.35 1.67
C GLU A 481 12.84 -17.97 1.65
N ALA A 482 12.12 -16.94 1.18
CA ALA A 482 12.63 -15.56 1.18
C ALA A 482 12.75 -14.94 2.58
N GLU A 483 12.14 -15.55 3.60
CA GLU A 483 12.26 -15.18 5.01
C GLU A 483 13.28 -16.03 5.77
N GLU A 484 13.49 -17.30 5.38
CA GLU A 484 14.45 -18.23 5.97
C GLU A 484 15.89 -17.72 5.87
N GLU A 485 16.22 -17.01 4.79
CA GLU A 485 17.48 -16.27 4.70
C GLU A 485 17.32 -14.91 5.38
N GLY A 486 17.55 -14.90 6.70
CA GLY A 486 17.38 -13.72 7.54
C GLY A 486 18.28 -12.54 7.15
N GLU A 487 17.88 -11.35 7.59
CA GLU A 487 18.56 -10.09 7.27
C GLU A 487 20.05 -10.09 7.65
N GLY A 488 20.38 -10.68 8.81
CA GLY A 488 21.75 -10.80 9.26
C GLY A 488 22.57 -11.83 8.48
N GLU A 489 21.97 -12.95 8.06
CA GLU A 489 22.61 -13.95 7.22
C GLU A 489 23.01 -13.36 5.85
N ARG A 490 22.11 -12.59 5.22
CA ARG A 490 22.43 -11.88 3.96
C ARG A 490 23.54 -10.86 4.13
N LEU A 491 23.53 -10.13 5.25
CA LEU A 491 24.60 -9.21 5.60
C LEU A 491 25.94 -9.96 5.78
N LEU A 492 25.95 -11.10 6.45
CA LEU A 492 27.16 -11.89 6.63
C LEU A 492 27.72 -12.35 5.29
N THR A 493 26.89 -12.86 4.38
CA THR A 493 27.31 -13.20 3.01
C THR A 493 27.97 -12.02 2.31
N TRP A 494 27.42 -10.82 2.45
CA TRP A 494 28.02 -9.60 1.89
C TRP A 494 29.35 -9.23 2.55
N ILE A 495 29.41 -9.30 3.88
CA ILE A 495 30.65 -9.06 4.65
C ILE A 495 31.72 -10.07 4.23
N PHE A 496 31.39 -11.35 4.09
CA PHE A 496 32.32 -12.42 3.70
C PHE A 496 32.89 -12.21 2.31
N GLY A 497 32.10 -11.68 1.37
CA GLY A 497 32.54 -11.31 0.03
C GLY A 497 33.41 -10.05 -0.05
N ALA A 498 33.52 -9.26 1.02
CA ALA A 498 34.30 -8.03 1.00
C ALA A 498 35.81 -8.31 0.82
N MET A 499 36.45 -7.57 -0.09
CA MET A 499 37.86 -7.73 -0.41
C MET A 499 38.74 -6.75 0.38
N ILE A 500 39.81 -7.27 0.98
CA ILE A 500 40.80 -6.49 1.73
C ILE A 500 42.16 -6.56 1.02
N HIS A 501 42.82 -5.42 0.86
CA HIS A 501 44.20 -5.36 0.36
C HIS A 501 45.19 -5.85 1.42
N LYS A 502 46.06 -6.77 1.02
CA LYS A 502 47.20 -7.22 1.83
C LYS A 502 48.32 -6.19 1.81
N ASP A 503 49.14 -6.18 2.86
CA ASP A 503 50.24 -5.22 3.02
C ASP A 503 51.35 -5.37 1.96
N HIS A 504 51.48 -6.57 1.38
CA HIS A 504 52.54 -6.92 0.43
C HIS A 504 52.01 -7.11 -1.00
N GLY A 505 50.82 -6.58 -1.30
CA GLY A 505 50.15 -6.75 -2.58
C GLY A 505 49.20 -7.95 -2.61
N GLY A 506 48.21 -7.87 -3.50
CA GLY A 506 47.11 -8.84 -3.61
C GLY A 506 45.87 -8.46 -2.78
N MET A 507 44.75 -9.12 -3.10
CA MET A 507 43.48 -9.01 -2.38
C MET A 507 43.12 -10.35 -1.76
N ILE A 508 42.36 -10.31 -0.67
CA ILE A 508 41.82 -11.50 -0.01
C ILE A 508 40.42 -11.18 0.52
N SER A 509 39.52 -12.16 0.43
CA SER A 509 38.16 -12.01 0.96
C SER A 509 38.15 -12.10 2.48
N VAL A 510 37.15 -11.48 3.11
CA VAL A 510 36.88 -11.66 4.55
C VAL A 510 36.61 -13.14 4.85
N SER A 511 35.90 -13.84 3.96
CA SER A 511 35.64 -15.28 4.07
C SER A 511 36.93 -16.10 4.24
N GLU A 512 37.89 -15.91 3.33
CA GLU A 512 39.18 -16.61 3.38
C GLU A 512 39.97 -16.30 4.64
N LEU A 513 39.95 -15.04 5.11
CA LEU A 513 40.62 -14.65 6.35
C LEU A 513 40.00 -15.34 7.56
N ILE A 514 38.67 -15.39 7.65
CA ILE A 514 37.96 -16.06 8.75
C ILE A 514 38.23 -17.56 8.71
N GLN A 515 38.08 -18.20 7.56
CA GLN A 515 38.36 -19.63 7.38
C GLN A 515 39.79 -19.98 7.79
N THR A 516 40.78 -19.20 7.32
CA THR A 516 42.18 -19.42 7.68
C THR A 516 42.39 -19.33 9.19
N ILE A 517 41.73 -18.37 9.86
CA ILE A 517 41.80 -18.26 11.32
C ILE A 517 41.14 -19.47 11.98
N GLN A 518 40.01 -19.98 11.50
CA GLN A 518 39.36 -21.15 12.09
C GLN A 518 40.23 -22.41 12.00
N GLU A 519 41.01 -22.55 10.92
CA GLU A 519 41.84 -23.73 10.67
C GLU A 519 43.11 -23.77 11.52
N PHE A 520 43.59 -22.64 12.05
CA PHE A 520 44.78 -22.62 12.90
C PHE A 520 44.57 -23.31 14.25
N GLN A 521 45.58 -24.07 14.69
CA GLN A 521 45.62 -24.72 16.01
C GLN A 521 45.39 -23.72 17.16
N ASP A 522 46.00 -22.53 17.09
CA ASP A 522 45.83 -21.47 18.05
C ASP A 522 45.52 -20.11 17.39
N VAL A 523 44.88 -19.20 18.14
CA VAL A 523 44.49 -17.88 17.61
C VAL A 523 45.68 -16.96 17.36
N LYS A 524 46.80 -17.18 18.04
CA LYS A 524 48.02 -16.37 17.85
C LYS A 524 48.58 -16.53 16.43
N SER A 525 48.47 -17.73 15.85
CA SER A 525 48.83 -17.97 14.45
C SER A 525 48.00 -17.16 13.45
N GLY A 526 46.79 -16.73 13.85
CA GLY A 526 45.88 -15.91 13.05
C GLY A 526 46.01 -14.39 13.27
N GLU A 527 47.00 -13.89 14.00
CA GLU A 527 47.09 -12.46 14.36
C GLU A 527 47.18 -11.53 13.15
N TYR A 528 47.90 -11.93 12.10
CA TYR A 528 48.00 -11.15 10.88
C TYR A 528 46.64 -11.02 10.17
N GLN A 529 45.90 -12.12 10.04
CA GLN A 529 44.57 -12.15 9.44
C GLN A 529 43.58 -11.32 10.27
N ASN A 530 43.64 -11.45 11.60
CA ASN A 530 42.83 -10.64 12.51
C ASN A 530 43.16 -9.13 12.40
N LYS A 531 44.43 -8.77 12.16
CA LYS A 531 44.85 -7.38 11.91
C LYS A 531 44.25 -6.82 10.61
N LEU A 532 44.10 -7.65 9.57
CA LEU A 532 43.41 -7.27 8.33
C LEU A 532 41.91 -7.10 8.55
N LEU A 533 41.26 -8.07 9.22
CA LEU A 533 39.83 -8.00 9.57
C LEU A 533 39.51 -6.78 10.44
N ALA A 534 40.42 -6.41 11.35
CA ALA A 534 40.26 -5.25 12.23
C ALA A 534 40.09 -3.93 11.47
N ARG A 535 40.58 -3.82 10.23
CA ARG A 535 40.41 -2.63 9.38
C ARG A 535 38.95 -2.37 9.04
N LEU A 536 38.14 -3.44 8.89
CA LEU A 536 36.69 -3.39 8.72
C LEU A 536 35.93 -3.32 10.06
N GLY A 537 36.63 -3.34 11.19
CA GLY A 537 35.98 -3.39 12.50
C GLY A 537 35.55 -4.80 12.91
N LEU A 538 36.11 -5.82 12.27
CA LEU A 538 35.82 -7.24 12.51
C LEU A 538 36.96 -7.87 13.32
N ARG A 539 36.67 -8.90 14.13
CA ARG A 539 37.69 -9.69 14.83
C ARG A 539 37.21 -11.09 15.16
N VAL A 540 37.94 -12.12 14.76
CA VAL A 540 37.69 -13.48 15.24
C VAL A 540 38.22 -13.60 16.67
N MET A 541 37.36 -14.05 17.57
CA MET A 541 37.57 -14.14 19.01
C MET A 541 38.38 -15.39 19.38
N PRO A 542 39.03 -15.43 20.56
CA PRO A 542 39.61 -16.65 21.11
C PRO A 542 38.56 -17.75 21.27
N GLY A 543 38.92 -18.98 20.91
CA GLY A 543 38.05 -20.16 21.00
C GLY A 543 38.74 -21.39 20.43
N GLU A 544 38.08 -22.54 20.53
CA GLU A 544 38.57 -23.80 19.98
C GLU A 544 38.69 -23.76 18.46
N ARG A 545 39.54 -24.63 17.90
CA ARG A 545 39.75 -24.71 16.46
C ARG A 545 38.42 -25.03 15.76
N GLY A 546 38.05 -24.23 14.75
CA GLY A 546 36.78 -24.39 14.05
C GLY A 546 35.53 -23.91 14.82
N GLN A 547 35.67 -23.38 16.05
CA GLN A 547 34.55 -22.91 16.87
C GLN A 547 34.74 -21.47 17.38
N ARG A 548 35.47 -20.64 16.64
CA ARG A 548 35.78 -19.25 17.06
C ARG A 548 34.71 -18.29 16.59
N ASP A 549 34.14 -17.50 17.50
CA ASP A 549 33.12 -16.51 17.14
C ASP A 549 33.71 -15.28 16.45
N LEU A 550 32.87 -14.53 15.74
CA LEU A 550 33.23 -13.27 15.08
C LEU A 550 32.64 -12.09 15.83
N PHE A 551 33.50 -11.18 16.29
CA PHE A 551 33.09 -9.87 16.78
C PHE A 551 32.93 -8.87 15.63
N VAL A 552 31.80 -8.15 15.62
CA VAL A 552 31.48 -7.08 14.67
C VAL A 552 31.25 -5.77 15.42
N ALA A 553 32.05 -4.74 15.16
CA ALA A 553 31.93 -3.46 15.84
C ALA A 553 30.63 -2.71 15.48
N ASN A 554 29.99 -2.08 16.48
CA ASN A 554 28.77 -1.28 16.29
C ASN A 554 29.04 0.10 15.67
N GLY A 555 30.18 0.69 15.99
CA GLY A 555 30.51 2.05 15.57
C GLY A 555 30.75 2.15 14.06
N GLU A 556 30.48 3.31 13.49
CA GLU A 556 30.75 3.56 12.08
C GLU A 556 32.22 3.26 11.75
N ASN A 557 32.43 2.47 10.70
CA ASN A 557 33.74 2.20 10.14
C ASN A 557 33.72 2.61 8.66
N PRO A 558 34.56 3.58 8.22
CA PRO A 558 34.60 4.04 6.84
C PRO A 558 34.87 2.92 5.82
N GLN A 559 35.70 1.93 6.17
CA GLN A 559 36.01 0.82 5.29
C GLN A 559 34.87 -0.19 5.21
N LEU A 560 34.20 -0.48 6.33
CA LEU A 560 32.98 -1.28 6.32
C LEU A 560 31.87 -0.58 5.53
N ASN A 561 31.71 0.73 5.70
CA ASN A 561 30.76 1.53 4.93
C ASN A 561 31.07 1.54 3.43
N LYS A 562 32.35 1.43 3.05
CA LYS A 562 32.76 1.26 1.66
C LYS A 562 32.45 -0.14 1.15
N ALA A 563 32.68 -1.17 1.96
CA ALA A 563 32.32 -2.56 1.63
C ALA A 563 30.80 -2.76 1.50
N LEU A 564 30.03 -2.04 2.32
CA LEU A 564 28.56 -2.03 2.32
C LEU A 564 27.98 -0.91 1.45
N ALA A 565 28.77 -0.33 0.54
CA ALA A 565 28.29 0.75 -0.33
C ALA A 565 27.08 0.29 -1.15
N ASN A 566 26.10 1.20 -1.33
CA ASN A 566 24.82 0.93 -2.02
C ASN A 566 23.95 -0.15 -1.38
N THR A 567 24.22 -0.51 -0.12
CA THR A 567 23.33 -1.36 0.68
C THR A 567 22.69 -0.57 1.81
N ARG A 568 21.53 -1.04 2.30
CA ARG A 568 20.86 -0.48 3.49
C ARG A 568 21.62 -0.71 4.80
N TRP A 569 22.62 -1.59 4.82
CA TRP A 569 23.41 -1.92 6.02
C TRP A 569 24.54 -0.91 6.27
N ARG A 570 24.80 -0.01 5.32
CA ARG A 570 25.76 1.09 5.47
C ARG A 570 25.35 2.04 6.61
N GLY A 571 26.33 2.69 7.24
CA GLY A 571 26.07 3.76 8.20
C GLY A 571 25.47 3.27 9.52
N GLY A 572 25.79 2.04 9.93
CA GLY A 572 25.31 1.45 11.18
C GLY A 572 24.10 0.51 11.02
N GLY A 573 23.49 0.42 9.83
CA GLY A 573 22.40 -0.52 9.55
C GLY A 573 22.78 -1.99 9.70
N HIS A 574 24.08 -2.32 9.60
CA HIS A 574 24.61 -3.66 9.77
C HIS A 574 24.34 -4.23 11.17
N ARG A 575 24.34 -3.38 12.20
CA ARG A 575 24.02 -3.82 13.56
C ARG A 575 22.57 -4.32 13.65
N ALA A 576 21.63 -3.53 13.14
CA ALA A 576 20.21 -3.87 13.20
C ALA A 576 19.90 -5.18 12.47
N ALA A 577 20.59 -5.46 11.36
CA ALA A 577 20.46 -6.73 10.65
C ALA A 577 21.08 -7.91 11.42
N LEU A 578 22.26 -7.75 12.02
CA LEU A 578 22.85 -8.82 12.86
C LEU A 578 22.00 -9.09 14.11
N ASP A 579 21.38 -8.07 14.71
CA ASP A 579 20.48 -8.23 15.87
C ASP A 579 19.22 -9.04 15.53
N THR A 580 18.89 -9.28 14.24
CA THR A 580 17.76 -10.16 13.88
C THR A 580 18.11 -11.65 13.90
N MET A 581 19.40 -12.00 13.92
CA MET A 581 19.81 -13.41 13.90
C MET A 581 19.67 -14.03 15.29
N PRO A 582 19.07 -15.22 15.39
CA PRO A 582 19.06 -15.96 16.65
C PRO A 582 20.50 -16.29 17.08
N GLU A 583 20.79 -16.10 18.36
CA GLU A 583 22.10 -16.31 19.01
C GLU A 583 23.19 -15.26 18.75
N VAL A 584 22.95 -14.26 17.88
CA VAL A 584 23.80 -13.07 17.84
C VAL A 584 23.51 -12.22 19.07
N ALA A 585 24.55 -11.89 19.84
CA ALA A 585 24.39 -11.18 21.09
C ALA A 585 25.40 -10.02 21.23
N PRO A 586 25.06 -8.97 22.01
CA PRO A 586 26.03 -7.95 22.37
C PRO A 586 27.26 -8.56 23.06
N ALA A 587 28.46 -8.13 22.64
CA ALA A 587 29.67 -8.57 23.31
C ALA A 587 29.65 -8.17 24.80
N PRO A 588 29.91 -9.10 25.74
CA PRO A 588 29.76 -8.86 27.17
C PRO A 588 30.69 -7.75 27.68
N LYS A 589 31.85 -7.60 27.05
CA LYS A 589 32.83 -6.54 27.32
C LYS A 589 33.29 -5.90 26.01
N PRO A 590 33.77 -4.63 26.02
CA PRO A 590 34.39 -4.04 24.84
C PRO A 590 35.55 -4.90 24.32
N VAL A 591 35.57 -5.15 23.01
CA VAL A 591 36.60 -5.93 22.33
C VAL A 591 37.58 -4.99 21.65
N ARG A 592 38.88 -5.28 21.74
CA ARG A 592 39.92 -4.44 21.15
C ARG A 592 40.04 -4.74 19.65
N VAL A 593 39.71 -3.76 18.81
CA VAL A 593 39.79 -3.85 17.35
C VAL A 593 40.58 -2.64 16.84
N ASP A 594 41.60 -2.89 16.02
CA ASP A 594 42.53 -1.86 15.52
C ASP A 594 43.14 -1.02 16.66
N GLY A 595 43.58 -1.70 17.72
CA GLY A 595 44.20 -1.09 18.90
C GLY A 595 43.23 -0.38 19.87
N ARG A 596 41.95 -0.17 19.50
CA ARG A 596 40.96 0.57 20.30
C ARG A 596 39.86 -0.35 20.85
N PRO A 597 39.39 -0.15 22.10
CA PRO A 597 38.24 -0.87 22.62
C PRO A 597 36.96 -0.41 21.91
N LYS A 598 36.18 -1.35 21.36
CA LYS A 598 34.90 -1.10 20.70
C LYS A 598 33.80 -1.97 21.29
N ARG A 599 32.57 -1.45 21.34
CA ARG A 599 31.35 -2.25 21.57
C ARG A 599 30.88 -2.82 20.23
N GLY A 600 30.25 -3.99 20.27
CA GLY A 600 29.86 -4.73 19.07
C GLY A 600 28.97 -5.91 19.41
N LEU A 601 28.61 -6.65 18.37
CA LEU A 601 27.88 -7.92 18.44
C LEU A 601 28.86 -9.08 18.23
N VAL A 602 28.51 -10.25 18.78
CA VAL A 602 29.22 -11.51 18.60
C VAL A 602 28.34 -12.41 17.74
N VAL A 603 28.89 -12.83 16.61
CA VAL A 603 28.29 -13.76 15.67
C VAL A 603 28.86 -15.16 15.95
N PRO A 604 28.00 -16.14 16.29
CA PRO A 604 28.44 -17.49 16.61
C PRO A 604 29.21 -18.18 15.47
N ALA A 605 30.19 -19.01 15.83
CA ALA A 605 31.06 -19.72 14.89
C ALA A 605 30.31 -20.54 13.83
N ARG A 606 29.13 -21.10 14.16
CA ARG A 606 28.32 -21.91 13.23
C ARG A 606 27.88 -21.17 11.96
N PHE A 607 27.86 -19.83 11.99
CA PHE A 607 27.53 -18.99 10.84
C PHE A 607 28.78 -18.57 10.03
N LEU A 608 29.97 -19.02 10.43
CA LEU A 608 31.23 -18.57 9.87
C LEU A 608 31.88 -19.61 8.95
N PRO A 609 32.61 -19.17 7.91
CA PRO A 609 33.44 -20.06 7.10
C PRO A 609 34.47 -20.81 7.94
N GLY A 610 34.66 -22.11 7.67
CA GLY A 610 35.62 -22.95 8.40
C GLY A 610 35.11 -23.48 9.74
N TYR A 611 33.81 -23.38 10.03
CA TYR A 611 33.20 -24.00 11.21
C TYR A 611 33.36 -25.53 11.19
N ILE A 612 33.75 -26.11 12.33
CA ILE A 612 33.84 -27.55 12.52
C ILE A 612 32.80 -27.94 13.58
N LYS A 613 31.78 -28.69 13.16
CA LYS A 613 30.78 -29.24 14.07
C LYS A 613 31.45 -30.31 14.94
N GLU A 614 31.33 -30.19 16.25
CA GLU A 614 31.72 -31.24 17.18
C GLU A 614 31.04 -32.55 16.79
N THR A 615 31.82 -33.55 16.36
CA THR A 615 31.36 -34.94 16.39
C THR A 615 31.32 -35.34 17.85
N ALA A 616 30.12 -35.60 18.38
CA ALA A 616 29.97 -36.22 19.68
C ALA A 616 30.91 -37.44 19.75
N SER A 617 31.85 -37.39 20.68
CA SER A 617 32.71 -38.51 21.00
C SER A 617 31.83 -39.70 21.38
N ASN A 618 31.91 -40.80 20.62
CA ASN A 618 31.53 -42.11 21.08
C ASN A 618 32.40 -42.44 22.31
N GLU A 619 31.94 -42.06 23.49
CA GLU A 619 32.41 -42.62 24.75
C GLU A 619 31.36 -43.61 25.24
N GLY A 620 31.68 -44.91 25.18
CA GLY A 620 31.09 -45.91 26.07
C GLY A 620 30.26 -47.04 25.46
N GLU A 621 30.76 -47.76 24.46
CA GLU A 621 30.43 -49.19 24.29
C GLU A 621 31.73 -49.99 24.16
N ASP A 622 32.45 -50.08 25.26
CA ASP A 622 33.40 -51.17 25.54
C ASP A 622 33.56 -51.26 27.06
N GLY A 623 32.85 -52.19 27.69
CA GLY A 623 33.10 -52.58 29.09
C GLY A 623 31.88 -52.92 29.95
N ILE A 624 31.26 -54.09 29.67
CA ILE A 624 30.81 -55.19 30.58
C ILE A 624 29.56 -55.87 30.02
#